data_AF-A0A0B5QD29-F1
#
_entry.id   AF-A0A0B5QD29-F1
#
_cell.length_a   1.000
_cell.length_b   1.000
_cell.length_c   1.000
_cell.angle_alpha   90.00
_cell.angle_beta   90.00
_cell.angle_gamma   90.00
#
_symmetry.space_group_name_H-M   'P 1'
#
loop_
_entity.id
_entity.type
_entity.pdbx_description
1 polymer ?
#
loop_
_entity_poly.entity_id
_entity_poly.type
_entity_poly.pdbx_seq_one_letter_code
_entity_poly.pdbx_strand_id
1 'polypeptide(L)' 'MKKKLILNLKFNNQGQVECSKSPSLCKECNIKGCEHMTLYYYPYSKKEIEECFKNSDRRT' A
#
# COMPACT_ATOMS: atom_id res chain seq x y z
N MET A 1 1.52 16.18 7.08
CA MET A 1 2.60 16.25 6.07
C MET A 1 2.43 15.10 5.08
N LYS A 2 2.43 15.38 3.78
CA LYS A 2 2.35 14.35 2.71
C LYS A 2 3.65 13.53 2.71
N LYS A 3 3.55 12.20 2.69
CA LYS A 3 4.69 11.28 2.62
C LYS A 3 4.84 10.73 1.20
N LYS A 4 6.08 10.51 0.78
CA LYS A 4 6.44 9.88 -0.50
C LYS A 4 6.73 8.40 -0.27
N LEU A 5 6.28 7.56 -1.19
CA LEU A 5 6.53 6.13 -1.21
C LEU A 5 6.91 5.70 -2.62
N ILE A 6 7.85 4.78 -2.75
CA ILE A 6 8.25 4.19 -4.02
C ILE A 6 7.93 2.71 -3.94
N LEU A 7 7.08 2.22 -4.84
CA LEU A 7 6.65 0.82 -4.89
C LEU A 7 6.74 0.29 -6.31
N ASN A 8 6.91 -1.02 -6.40
CA ASN A 8 6.59 -1.78 -7.59
C ASN A 8 5.16 -2.31 -7.44
N LEU A 9 4.29 -1.97 -8.38
CA LEU A 9 2.89 -2.38 -8.41
C LEU A 9 2.65 -3.38 -9.54
N LYS A 10 1.94 -4.46 -9.26
CA LYS A 10 1.40 -5.36 -10.28
C LYS A 10 -0.09 -5.16 -10.39
N PHE A 11 -0.58 -5.05 -11.61
CA PHE A 11 -2.02 -4.98 -11.88
C PHE A 11 -2.52 -6.33 -12.43
N ASN A 12 -3.74 -6.71 -12.06
CA ASN A 12 -4.44 -7.81 -12.72
C ASN A 12 -5.05 -7.34 -14.06
N ASN A 13 -5.65 -8.27 -14.81
CA ASN A 13 -6.27 -7.98 -16.10
C ASN A 13 -7.46 -7.00 -16.01
N GLN A 14 -7.99 -6.78 -14.81
CA GLN A 14 -9.07 -5.84 -14.51
C GLN A 14 -8.55 -4.45 -14.10
N GLY A 15 -7.23 -4.23 -14.12
CA GLY A 15 -6.59 -2.96 -13.76
C GLY A 15 -6.52 -2.70 -12.25
N GLN A 16 -6.77 -3.71 -11.42
CA GLN A 16 -6.68 -3.59 -9.97
C GLN A 16 -5.28 -3.99 -9.48
N VAL A 17 -4.81 -3.36 -8.40
CA VAL A 17 -3.52 -3.69 -7.78
C VAL A 17 -3.60 -5.09 -7.18
N GLU A 18 -2.91 -6.05 -7.80
CA GLU A 18 -2.77 -7.43 -7.31
C GLU A 18 -1.66 -7.52 -6.26
N CYS A 19 -0.56 -6.80 -6.48
CA CYS A 19 0.54 -6.75 -5.52
C CYS A 19 1.19 -5.37 -5.47
N SER A 20 1.66 -4.99 -4.28
CA SER A 20 2.48 -3.80 -4.08
C SER A 20 3.62 -4.13 -3.12
N LYS A 21 4.87 -3.94 -3.57
CA LYS A 21 6.06 -4.22 -2.75
C LYS A 21 7.07 -3.09 -2.86
N SER A 22 7.81 -2.85 -1.77
CA SER A 22 9.01 -2.01 -1.82
C SER A 22 10.00 -2.57 -2.85
N PRO A 23 10.75 -1.74 -3.59
CA PRO A 23 11.67 -2.19 -4.61
C PRO A 23 12.66 -3.26 -4.12
N SER A 24 13.18 -3.10 -2.89
CA SER A 24 14.11 -4.06 -2.26
C SER A 24 13.49 -5.43 -1.96
N LEU A 25 12.17 -5.49 -1.75
CA LEU A 25 11.40 -6.71 -1.47
C LEU A 25 10.80 -7.33 -2.74
N CYS A 26 11.04 -6.69 -3.90
CA CYS A 26 10.44 -7.07 -5.17
C CYS A 26 11.28 -8.08 -5.98
N LYS A 27 12.33 -8.66 -5.37
CA LYS A 27 13.22 -9.66 -6.02
C LYS A 27 12.47 -10.87 -6.59
N GLU A 28 11.26 -11.13 -6.12
CA GLU A 28 10.41 -12.25 -6.54
C GLU A 28 9.25 -11.85 -7.48
N CYS A 29 9.04 -10.55 -7.73
CA CYS A 29 8.11 -10.16 -8.80
C CYS A 29 8.82 -10.37 -10.13
N ASN A 30 8.56 -11.52 -10.73
CA ASN A 30 9.02 -11.83 -12.07
C ASN A 30 8.59 -10.69 -13.01
N ILE A 31 9.58 -10.07 -13.65
CA ILE A 31 9.61 -8.67 -14.12
C ILE A 31 8.53 -8.30 -15.16
N LYS A 32 7.77 -9.27 -15.68
CA LYS A 32 6.70 -9.02 -16.64
C LYS A 32 5.42 -8.57 -15.92
N GLY A 33 5.20 -7.25 -15.91
CA GLY A 33 3.94 -6.65 -15.46
C GLY A 33 3.99 -5.91 -14.11
N CYS A 34 5.18 -5.66 -13.55
CA CYS A 34 5.33 -4.78 -12.40
C CYS A 34 5.79 -3.38 -12.85
N GLU A 35 5.02 -2.37 -12.50
CA GLU A 35 5.31 -0.96 -12.78
C GLU A 35 5.96 -0.29 -11.57
N HIS A 36 7.05 0.45 -11.81
CA HIS A 36 7.71 1.23 -10.78
C HIS A 36 7.03 2.59 -10.61
N MET A 37 6.33 2.80 -9.51
CA MET A 37 5.53 3.99 -9.26
C MET A 37 6.00 4.77 -8.04
N THR A 38 5.98 6.11 -8.19
CA THR A 38 6.12 7.03 -7.06
C THR A 38 4.74 7.46 -6.59
N LEU A 39 4.38 7.05 -5.39
CA LEU A 39 3.12 7.35 -4.75
C LEU A 39 3.31 8.39 -3.65
N TYR A 40 2.24 9.10 -3.33
CA TYR A 40 2.21 9.98 -2.19
C TYR A 40 0.94 9.77 -1.39
N TYR A 41 1.06 9.79 -0.08
CA TYR A 41 -0.07 9.56 0.82
C TYR A 41 -0.02 10.50 2.02
N TYR A 42 -1.17 10.65 2.67
CA TYR A 42 -1.28 11.36 3.93
C TYR A 42 -1.30 10.31 5.03
N PRO A 43 -0.23 10.18 5.83
CA PRO A 43 -0.21 9.22 6.92
C PRO A 43 -1.28 9.62 7.94
N TYR A 44 -2.03 8.64 8.43
CA TYR A 44 -2.86 8.81 9.60
C TYR A 44 -1.99 9.21 10.80
N SER A 45 -2.52 10.12 11.62
CA SER A 45 -2.00 10.44 12.92
C SER A 45 -2.16 9.26 13.88
N LYS A 46 -1.36 9.23 14.94
CA LYS A 46 -1.48 8.22 16.00
C LYS A 46 -2.91 8.14 16.56
N LYS A 47 -3.55 9.31 16.76
CA LYS A 47 -4.92 9.41 17.25
C LYS A 47 -5.94 8.77 16.30
N GLU A 48 -5.86 9.04 15.00
CA GLU A 48 -6.77 8.46 14.00
C GLU A 48 -6.60 6.93 13.92
N ILE A 49 -5.36 6.44 14.05
CA ILE A 49 -5.09 4.99 14.11
C ILE A 49 -5.73 4.37 15.36
N GLU A 50 -5.53 4.99 16.53
CA GLU A 50 -6.14 4.52 17.80
C GLU A 50 -7.67 4.54 17.75
N GLU A 51 -8.29 5.56 17.14
CA GLU A 51 -9.74 5.65 16.95
C GLU A 51 -10.28 4.57 15.99
N CYS A 52 -9.52 4.21 14.96
CA CYS A 52 -9.87 3.11 14.06
C CYS A 52 -9.97 1.78 14.80
N PHE A 53 -8.97 1.46 15.63
CA PHE A 53 -8.96 0.22 16.43
C PHE A 53 -10.06 0.18 17.50
N LYS A 54 -10.42 1.33 18.10
CA LYS A 54 -11.53 1.38 19.06
C LYS A 54 -12.89 1.01 18.44
N ASN A 55 -13.06 1.21 17.14
CA ASN A 55 -14.30 0.87 16.45
C ASN A 55 -14.38 -0.60 16.00
N SER A 56 -13.26 -1.35 15.97
CA SER A 56 -13.30 -2.79 15.67
C SER A 56 -13.81 -3.63 16.85
N ASP A 57 -13.74 -3.13 18.08
CA ASP A 57 -14.20 -3.82 19.28
C ASP A 57 -15.74 -3.76 19.48
N ARG A 58 -16.48 -3.06 18.61
CA ARG A 58 -17.95 -2.94 18.66
C ARG A 58 -18.71 -3.95 17.79
N ARG A 59 -18.02 -4.97 17.27
CA ARG A 59 -18.67 -6.15 16.65
C ARG A 59 -18.58 -7.33 17.62
N THR A 60 -19.35 -7.27 18.70
CA THR A 60 -19.75 -8.43 19.51
C THR A 60 -21.26 -8.57 19.47
#